data_AF-A0A968LQ61-F1
#
_entry.id   AF-A0A968LQ61-F1
#
_cell.length_a   1.000
_cell.length_b   1.000
_cell.length_c   1.000
_cell.angle_alpha   90.00
_cell.angle_beta   90.00
_cell.angle_gamma   90.00
#
_symmetry.space_group_name_H-M   'P 1'
#
loop_
_entity.id
_entity.type
_entity.pdbx_description
1 polymer ?
#
loop_
_entity_poly.entity_id
_entity_poly.type
_entity_poly.pdbx_seq_one_letter_code
_entity_poly.pdbx_strand_id
1 'polypeptide(L)'
;MKLERFKTVFQTLTILALVVLVGSFVTSSVLTSGSVLAQRVEPSEVSSLFADDTPGTLIGSPQRIVIRDDKAFLEGTAADGARFVNEKYLRENNIYPLQVKTVEFFRNIVAFFAGLGAVLMGVLWWRSQSRVSRG
;
A
#
# COMPACT_ATOMS: atom_id res chain seq x y z
N MET A 1 7.74 -23.99 -37.30
CA MET A 1 8.53 -23.32 -36.24
C MET A 1 7.87 -22.08 -35.60
N LYS A 2 6.96 -21.35 -36.26
CA LYS A 2 6.38 -20.10 -35.71
C LYS A 2 5.33 -20.30 -34.59
N LEU A 3 4.59 -21.41 -34.59
CA LEU A 3 3.45 -21.62 -33.68
C LEU A 3 3.85 -22.00 -32.25
N GLU A 4 4.87 -22.84 -32.10
CA GLU A 4 5.42 -23.26 -30.79
C GLU A 4 5.98 -22.06 -30.01
N ARG A 5 6.75 -21.18 -30.67
CA ARG A 5 7.27 -19.96 -30.05
C ARG A 5 6.14 -19.04 -29.52
N PHE A 6 5.01 -18.98 -30.23
CA PHE A 6 3.87 -18.16 -29.82
C PHE A 6 3.21 -18.66 -28.54
N LYS A 7 3.10 -19.99 -28.37
CA LYS A 7 2.56 -20.61 -27.15
C LYS A 7 3.44 -20.31 -25.94
N THR A 8 4.75 -20.52 -26.09
CA THR A 8 5.73 -20.29 -25.01
C THR A 8 5.74 -18.83 -24.56
N VAL A 9 5.58 -17.88 -25.49
CA VAL A 9 5.50 -16.45 -25.17
C VAL A 9 4.26 -16.16 -24.34
N PHE A 10 3.06 -16.59 -24.75
CA PHE A 10 1.85 -16.33 -23.98
C PHE A 10 1.86 -16.99 -22.60
N GLN A 11 2.35 -18.23 -22.51
CA GLN A 11 2.50 -18.91 -21.23
C GLN A 11 3.46 -18.16 -20.29
N THR A 12 4.63 -17.74 -20.80
CA THR A 12 5.60 -16.97 -20.02
C THR A 12 5.01 -15.65 -19.54
N LEU A 13 4.28 -14.94 -20.40
CA LEU A 13 3.63 -13.67 -20.05
C LEU A 13 2.52 -13.87 -19.01
N THR A 14 1.72 -14.93 -19.11
CA THR A 14 0.72 -15.27 -18.08
C THR A 14 1.39 -15.55 -16.74
N ILE A 15 2.45 -16.37 -16.71
CA ILE A 15 3.18 -16.68 -15.47
C ILE A 15 3.77 -15.40 -14.88
N LEU A 16 4.41 -14.57 -15.70
CA LEU A 16 4.99 -13.30 -15.25
C LEU A 16 3.91 -12.37 -14.67
N ALA A 17 2.76 -12.26 -15.33
CA ALA A 17 1.64 -11.46 -14.84
C ALA A 17 1.11 -11.98 -13.48
N LEU A 18 1.03 -13.30 -13.30
CA LEU A 18 0.65 -13.90 -12.02
C LEU A 18 1.70 -13.64 -10.93
N VAL A 19 2.99 -13.71 -11.26
CA VAL A 19 4.07 -13.37 -10.32
C VAL A 19 3.99 -11.91 -9.89
N VAL A 20 3.76 -10.98 -10.82
CA VAL A 20 3.56 -9.55 -10.51
C VAL A 20 2.32 -9.35 -9.64
N LEU A 21 1.23 -10.05 -9.94
CA LEU A 21 0.00 -10.00 -9.16
C LEU A 21 0.27 -10.41 -7.71
N VAL A 22 0.83 -11.61 -7.49
CA VAL A 22 1.16 -12.11 -6.14
C VAL A 22 2.17 -11.19 -5.45
N GLY A 23 3.21 -10.77 -6.16
CA GLY A 23 4.24 -9.86 -5.66
C GLY A 23 3.67 -8.53 -5.18
N SER A 24 2.64 -8.00 -5.83
CA SER A 24 1.98 -6.75 -5.42
C SER A 24 1.29 -6.87 -4.04
N PHE A 25 0.63 -8.00 -3.76
CA PHE A 25 0.00 -8.26 -2.47
C PHE A 25 1.03 -8.47 -1.37
N VAL A 26 2.08 -9.25 -1.63
CA VAL A 26 3.17 -9.47 -0.67
C VAL A 26 3.86 -8.15 -0.32
N THR A 27 4.22 -7.36 -1.34
CA THR A 27 4.89 -6.07 -1.14
C THR A 27 4.01 -5.10 -0.35
N SER A 28 2.72 -5.00 -0.69
CA SER A 28 1.78 -4.17 0.06
C SER A 28 1.66 -4.61 1.52
N SER A 29 1.56 -5.92 1.78
CA SER A 29 1.46 -6.45 3.14
C SER A 29 2.71 -6.15 3.96
N VAL A 30 3.91 -6.31 3.38
CA VAL A 30 5.17 -6.00 4.05
C VAL A 30 5.26 -4.50 4.36
N LEU A 31 4.90 -3.64 3.41
CA LEU A 31 4.94 -2.18 3.60
C LEU A 31 3.96 -1.69 4.67
N THR A 32 2.79 -2.32 4.80
CA THR A 32 1.73 -1.89 5.73
C THR A 32 1.71 -2.66 7.06
N SER A 33 2.57 -3.66 7.24
CA SER A 33 2.65 -4.54 8.42
C SER A 33 2.85 -3.78 9.74
N GLY A 34 3.55 -2.65 9.72
CA GLY A 34 3.77 -1.77 10.87
C GLY A 34 2.89 -0.52 10.88
N SER A 35 1.79 -0.52 10.13
CA SER A 35 0.91 0.65 10.09
C SER A 35 0.14 0.83 11.40
N VAL A 36 0.01 2.08 11.83
CA VAL A 36 -0.72 2.47 13.03
C VAL A 36 -1.82 3.45 12.68
N LEU A 37 -2.92 3.42 13.43
CA LEU A 37 -3.90 4.51 13.37
C LEU A 37 -3.31 5.70 14.10
N ALA A 38 -3.11 6.80 13.38
CA ALA A 38 -2.48 7.98 13.91
C ALA A 38 -3.31 9.24 13.66
N GLN A 39 -3.34 10.10 14.66
CA GLN A 39 -3.88 11.44 14.57
C GLN A 39 -2.70 12.41 14.55
N ARG A 40 -2.61 13.23 13.50
CA ARG A 40 -1.58 14.27 13.42
C ARG A 40 -1.95 15.42 14.34
N VAL A 41 -0.96 15.95 15.04
CA VAL A 41 -1.11 17.03 16.01
C VAL A 41 -0.02 18.06 15.77
N GLU A 42 -0.40 19.34 15.74
CA GLU A 42 0.53 20.45 15.87
C GLU A 42 0.68 20.75 17.37
N PRO A 43 1.83 20.47 18.00
CA PRO A 43 2.03 20.79 19.41
C PRO A 43 1.91 22.30 19.62
N SER A 44 1.16 22.72 20.64
CA SER A 44 1.12 24.12 21.07
C SER A 44 1.79 24.24 22.44
N GLU A 45 2.60 25.28 22.66
CA GLU A 45 3.20 25.48 23.99
C GLU A 45 2.13 25.76 25.06
N VAL A 46 0.97 26.28 24.63
CA VAL A 46 -0.15 26.67 25.49
C VAL A 46 -0.93 25.46 26.04
N SER A 47 -0.99 24.34 25.32
CA SER A 47 -1.69 23.13 25.77
C SER A 47 -0.99 22.41 26.92
N SER A 48 0.22 22.82 27.30
CA SER A 48 0.87 22.37 28.53
C SER A 48 0.43 23.15 29.77
N LEU A 49 -0.19 24.33 29.58
CA LEU A 49 -0.61 25.25 30.64
C LEU A 49 -2.06 25.03 31.06
N PHE A 50 -2.86 24.47 30.17
CA PHE A 50 -4.22 24.01 30.44
C PHE A 50 -4.15 22.49 30.39
N ALA A 51 -4.54 21.79 31.47
CA ALA A 51 -4.48 20.34 31.57
C ALA A 51 -5.50 19.65 30.63
N ASP A 52 -5.51 20.05 29.36
CA ASP A 52 -6.29 19.46 28.30
C ASP A 52 -5.64 18.13 27.91
N ASP A 53 -6.41 17.04 27.91
CA ASP A 53 -5.96 15.68 27.61
C ASP A 53 -5.43 15.50 26.16
N THR A 54 -5.39 16.57 25.36
CA THR A 54 -4.89 16.57 23.98
C THR A 54 -3.58 17.33 23.86
N PRO A 55 -2.51 16.72 23.30
CA PRO A 55 -1.16 17.30 23.29
C PRO A 55 -0.97 18.49 22.31
N GLY A 56 -2.06 19.02 21.73
CA GLY A 56 -2.03 20.15 20.81
C GLY A 56 -3.23 20.19 19.86
N THR A 57 -3.11 20.96 18.77
CA THR A 57 -4.17 21.12 17.77
C THR A 57 -4.22 19.91 16.84
N LEU A 58 -5.36 19.22 16.80
CA LEU A 58 -5.57 18.08 15.91
C LEU A 58 -5.63 18.54 14.44
N ILE A 59 -4.84 17.89 13.58
CA ILE A 59 -4.79 18.17 12.14
C ILE A 59 -5.52 17.08 11.36
N GLY A 60 -6.64 17.44 10.76
CA GLY A 60 -7.44 16.51 9.95
C GLY A 60 -7.99 15.34 10.76
N SER A 61 -8.38 14.26 10.07
CA SER A 61 -8.92 13.06 10.69
C SER A 61 -7.85 11.98 10.95
N PRO A 62 -8.10 11.05 11.89
CA PRO A 62 -7.23 9.91 12.14
C PRO A 62 -7.08 9.05 10.89
N GLN A 63 -5.85 8.66 10.57
CA GLN A 63 -5.53 7.89 9.38
C GLN A 63 -4.54 6.77 9.69
N ARG A 64 -4.66 5.67 8.96
CA ARG A 64 -3.71 4.57 9.04
C ARG A 64 -2.47 4.93 8.23
N ILE A 65 -1.35 5.12 8.92
CA ILE A 65 -0.08 5.55 8.34
C ILE A 65 1.06 4.64 8.78
N VAL A 66 2.10 4.58 7.96
CA VAL A 66 3.34 3.88 8.28
C VAL A 66 4.36 4.92 8.72
N ILE A 67 4.72 4.88 9.99
CA ILE A 67 5.80 5.67 10.58
C ILE A 67 6.71 4.66 11.29
N ARG A 68 8.00 4.71 10.97
CA ARG A 68 9.02 3.81 11.56
C ARG A 68 9.80 4.44 12.69
N ASP A 69 9.71 5.76 12.86
CA ASP A 69 10.38 6.48 13.93
C ASP A 69 9.44 6.64 15.12
N ASP A 70 9.74 5.94 16.21
CA ASP A 70 8.94 5.97 17.43
C ASP A 70 8.94 7.35 18.11
N LYS A 71 9.96 8.19 17.85
CA LYS A 71 10.05 9.54 18.42
C LYS A 71 9.04 10.51 17.81
N ALA A 72 8.45 10.16 16.66
CA ALA A 72 7.40 10.96 16.06
C ALA A 72 6.07 10.85 16.82
N PHE A 73 5.92 9.86 17.72
CA PHE A 73 4.71 9.70 18.51
C PHE A 73 4.77 10.50 19.81
N LEU A 74 3.66 11.16 20.12
CA LEU A 74 3.45 11.83 21.39
C LEU A 74 2.81 10.85 22.39
N GLU A 75 2.90 11.19 23.68
CA GLU A 75 2.18 10.45 24.71
C GLU A 75 0.66 10.65 24.59
N GLY A 76 -0.10 9.63 24.99
CA GLY A 76 -1.55 9.62 24.90
C GLY A 76 -2.11 9.04 23.60
N THR A 77 -3.42 8.78 23.63
CA THR A 77 -4.20 8.26 22.50
C THR A 77 -5.50 9.03 22.39
N ALA A 78 -5.96 9.28 21.16
CA ALA A 78 -7.27 9.84 20.92
C ALA A 78 -8.39 8.87 21.34
N ALA A 79 -9.61 9.38 21.45
CA ALA A 79 -10.79 8.61 21.88
C ALA A 79 -11.10 7.39 20.99
N ASP A 80 -10.63 7.38 19.76
CA ASP A 80 -10.75 6.28 18.78
C ASP A 80 -9.59 5.28 18.83
N GLY A 81 -8.64 5.46 19.78
CA GLY A 81 -7.43 4.66 19.91
C GLY A 81 -6.30 5.08 18.97
N ALA A 82 -6.42 6.21 18.26
CA ALA A 82 -5.33 6.71 17.42
C ALA A 82 -4.16 7.23 18.27
N ARG A 83 -2.93 6.88 17.88
CA ARG A 83 -1.72 7.45 18.50
C ARG A 83 -1.49 8.87 18.00
N PHE A 84 -1.14 9.79 18.88
CA PHE A 84 -0.80 11.14 18.48
C PHE A 84 0.57 11.18 17.81
N VAL A 85 0.66 11.91 16.71
CA VAL A 85 1.90 12.07 15.93
C VAL A 85 2.22 13.55 15.82
N ASN A 86 3.45 13.89 16.19
CA ASN A 86 3.96 15.25 16.15
C ASN A 86 4.25 15.67 14.70
N GLU A 87 3.41 16.55 14.16
CA GLU A 87 3.54 17.07 12.81
C GLU A 87 4.84 17.86 12.59
N LYS A 88 5.21 18.69 13.58
CA LYS A 88 6.43 19.49 13.53
C LYS A 88 7.67 18.61 13.45
N TYR A 89 7.73 17.56 14.27
CA TYR A 89 8.83 16.59 14.24
C TYR A 89 8.94 15.90 12.89
N LEU A 90 7.82 15.48 12.29
CA LEU A 90 7.81 14.83 10.96
C LEU A 90 8.40 15.77 9.90
N ARG A 91 8.03 17.05 9.90
CA ARG A 91 8.55 18.04 8.95
C ARG A 91 10.02 18.32 9.16
N GLU A 92 10.44 18.55 10.40
CA GLU A 92 11.84 18.86 10.73
C GLU A 92 12.80 17.72 10.40
N ASN A 93 12.35 16.47 10.55
CA ASN A 93 13.15 15.29 10.24
C ASN A 93 12.94 14.76 8.81
N ASN A 94 12.18 15.48 7.96
CA ASN A 94 11.82 15.06 6.60
C ASN A 94 11.19 13.65 6.53
N ILE A 95 10.43 13.28 7.55
CA ILE A 95 9.73 12.00 7.63
C ILE A 95 8.35 12.18 7.01
N TYR A 96 8.17 11.63 5.81
CA TYR A 96 6.87 11.65 5.13
C TYR A 96 6.04 10.42 5.54
N PRO A 97 4.93 10.60 6.28
CA PRO A 97 4.09 9.49 6.68
C PRO A 97 3.42 8.88 5.45
N LEU A 98 3.71 7.60 5.20
CA LEU A 98 3.12 6.89 4.08
C LEU A 98 1.71 6.43 4.46
N GLN A 99 0.69 6.99 3.80
CA GLN A 99 -0.70 6.59 4.02
C GLN A 99 -0.94 5.20 3.45
N VAL A 100 -1.53 4.31 4.27
CA VAL A 100 -1.85 2.95 3.83
C VAL A 100 -2.80 2.96 2.63
N LYS A 101 -3.75 3.89 2.60
CA LYS A 101 -4.68 4.05 1.46
C LYS A 101 -3.94 4.31 0.14
N THR A 102 -2.84 5.05 0.15
CA THR A 102 -2.03 5.30 -1.05
C THR A 102 -1.34 4.02 -1.50
N VAL A 103 -0.77 3.24 -0.58
CA VAL A 103 -0.14 1.94 -0.89
C VAL A 103 -1.16 0.98 -1.48
N GLU A 104 -2.34 0.89 -0.88
CA GLU A 104 -3.43 0.03 -1.35
C GLU A 104 -3.97 0.46 -2.71
N PHE A 105 -4.06 1.77 -2.96
CA PHE A 105 -4.46 2.31 -4.26
C PHE A 105 -3.51 1.83 -5.36
N PHE A 106 -2.20 2.01 -5.18
CA PHE A 106 -1.20 1.56 -6.16
C PHE A 106 -1.18 0.03 -6.29
N ARG A 107 -1.28 -0.70 -5.18
CA ARG A 107 -1.44 -2.17 -5.20
C ARG A 107 -2.62 -2.56 -6.08
N ASN A 108 -3.79 -1.96 -5.88
CA ASN A 108 -5.00 -2.31 -6.62
C ASN A 108 -4.87 -2.02 -8.11
N ILE A 109 -4.23 -0.92 -8.50
CA ILE A 109 -3.94 -0.62 -9.91
C ILE A 109 -3.03 -1.69 -10.51
N VAL A 110 -1.91 -1.99 -9.86
CA VAL A 110 -0.96 -3.00 -10.34
C VAL A 110 -1.63 -4.37 -10.43
N ALA A 111 -2.36 -4.77 -9.39
CA ALA A 111 -3.09 -6.03 -9.35
C ALA A 111 -4.16 -6.11 -10.44
N PHE A 112 -4.86 -5.01 -10.72
CA PHE A 112 -5.87 -4.95 -11.78
C PHE A 112 -5.25 -5.20 -13.15
N PHE A 113 -4.19 -4.47 -13.51
CA PHE A 113 -3.52 -4.65 -14.80
C PHE A 113 -2.83 -6.00 -14.93
N ALA A 114 -2.20 -6.49 -13.86
CA ALA A 114 -1.59 -7.81 -13.83
C ALA A 114 -2.64 -8.92 -13.98
N GLY A 115 -3.77 -8.81 -13.27
CA GLY A 115 -4.90 -9.73 -13.38
C GLY A 115 -5.50 -9.73 -14.79
N LEU A 116 -5.75 -8.56 -15.37
CA LEU A 116 -6.25 -8.43 -16.75
C LEU A 116 -5.27 -9.04 -17.75
N GLY A 117 -3.97 -8.76 -17.62
CA GLY A 117 -2.93 -9.35 -18.44
C GLY A 117 -2.87 -10.87 -18.34
N ALA A 118 -2.95 -11.42 -17.12
CA ALA A 118 -2.97 -12.86 -16.88
C ALA A 118 -4.18 -13.54 -17.55
N VAL A 119 -5.37 -12.94 -17.44
CA VAL A 119 -6.59 -13.44 -18.08
C VAL A 119 -6.47 -13.39 -19.60
N LEU A 120 -6.08 -12.25 -20.18
CA LEU A 120 -5.96 -12.10 -21.63
C LEU A 120 -4.95 -13.09 -22.22
N MET A 121 -3.76 -13.17 -21.63
CA MET A 121 -2.72 -14.08 -22.09
C MET A 121 -3.09 -15.54 -21.85
N GLY A 122 -3.77 -15.85 -20.74
CA GLY A 122 -4.28 -17.20 -20.45
C GLY A 122 -5.32 -17.66 -21.47
N VAL A 123 -6.26 -16.78 -21.85
CA VAL A 123 -7.27 -17.06 -22.88
C VAL A 123 -6.62 -17.26 -24.25
N LEU A 124 -5.64 -16.42 -24.61
CA LEU A 124 -4.90 -16.55 -25.87
C LEU A 124 -4.10 -17.85 -25.92
N TRP A 125 -3.46 -18.22 -24.81
CA TRP A 125 -2.75 -19.49 -24.67
C TRP A 125 -3.70 -20.68 -24.83
N TRP A 126 -4.84 -20.71 -24.12
CA TRP A 126 -5.84 -21.78 -24.28
C TRP A 126 -6.34 -21.88 -25.72
N ARG A 127 -6.73 -20.76 -26.34
CA ARG A 127 -7.17 -20.77 -27.75
C ARG A 127 -6.09 -21.29 -28.68
N SER A 128 -4.82 -20.95 -28.44
CA SER A 128 -3.70 -21.46 -29.25
C SER A 128 -3.52 -22.98 -29.14
N GLN A 129 -3.78 -23.58 -27.98
CA GLN A 129 -3.73 -25.03 -27.80
C GLN A 129 -4.87 -25.73 -28.55
N SER A 130 -6.08 -25.19 -28.49
CA SER A 130 -7.27 -25.80 -29.11
C SER A 130 -7.19 -25.92 -30.64
N ARG A 131 -6.38 -25.07 -31.31
CA ARG A 131 -6.17 -25.14 -32.76
C ARG A 131 -5.18 -26.21 -33.19
N VAL A 132 -4.23 -26.58 -32.31
CA VAL A 132 -3.22 -27.61 -32.61
C VAL A 132 -3.78 -29.01 -32.44
N SER A 133 -4.79 -29.20 -31.58
CA SER A 133 -5.43 -30.51 -31.39
C SER A 133 -6.43 -30.90 -32.49
N ARG A 134 -6.74 -30.00 -33.44
CA ARG A 134 -7.80 -30.19 -34.46
C ARG A 134 -7.29 -30.28 -35.90
N GLY A 135 -6.00 -30.13 -36.14
CA GLY A 135 -5.36 -30.29 -37.45
C GLY A 135 -4.27 -31.34 -37.36
#